data_AF-A0A949TKB1-F1
#
_entry.id   AF-A0A949TKB1-F1
#
_cell.length_a   1.000
_cell.length_b   1.000
_cell.length_c   1.000
_cell.angle_alpha   90.00
_cell.angle_beta   90.00
_cell.angle_gamma   90.00
#
_symmetry.space_group_name_H-M   'P 1'
#
loop_
_entity.id
_entity.type
_entity.pdbx_description
1 polymer ?
#
loop_
_entity_poly.entity_id
_entity_poly.type
_entity_poly.pdbx_seq_one_letter_code
_entity_poly.pdbx_strand_id
1 'polypeptide(L)'
;RLGYRITMVSVLGRVKDSVVQLKRLLEFCSNQVDYVLVKNLYWGTGDKFTRYNNSKARQTALSHGAIELDLPELFDDIFDFIDSNDLSFSEALEHDALTLSNQSRLFGWVDAAKSNFSKAEIQLGLN
;
A
#
# COMPACT_ATOMS: atom_id res chain seq x y z
N ARG A 1 -12.48 -6.35 -27.73
CA ARG A 1 -11.59 -5.72 -26.73
C ARG A 1 -10.54 -6.76 -26.32
N LEU A 2 -9.26 -6.40 -26.24
CA LEU A 2 -8.12 -7.31 -25.99
C LEU A 2 -8.00 -7.81 -24.52
N GLY A 3 -9.05 -7.69 -23.70
CA GLY A 3 -9.07 -8.19 -22.32
C GLY A 3 -8.20 -7.45 -21.29
N TYR A 4 -7.38 -6.47 -21.70
CA TYR A 4 -6.53 -5.71 -20.79
C TYR A 4 -7.32 -4.94 -19.72
N ARG A 5 -6.80 -4.98 -18.50
CA ARG A 5 -7.27 -4.24 -17.33
C ARG A 5 -6.15 -3.31 -16.88
N ILE A 6 -6.52 -2.11 -16.43
CA ILE A 6 -5.60 -1.15 -15.84
C ILE A 6 -5.94 -1.07 -14.36
N THR A 7 -4.94 -1.21 -13.51
CA THR A 7 -5.09 -1.11 -12.05
C THR A 7 -4.34 0.11 -11.56
N MET A 8 -5.07 0.99 -10.88
CA MET A 8 -4.50 2.16 -10.20
C MET A 8 -4.31 1.84 -8.72
N VAL A 9 -3.05 1.74 -8.30
CA VAL A 9 -2.68 1.53 -6.90
C VAL A 9 -2.40 2.87 -6.24
N SER A 10 -3.14 3.21 -5.19
CA SER A 10 -2.96 4.45 -4.42
C SER A 10 -2.49 4.12 -3.02
N VAL A 11 -1.23 4.46 -2.71
CA VAL A 11 -0.69 4.36 -1.35
C VAL A 11 -1.01 5.65 -0.59
N LEU A 12 -1.70 5.51 0.53
CA LEU A 12 -2.29 6.61 1.29
C LEU A 12 -1.52 6.82 2.59
N GLY A 13 -1.28 8.09 2.93
CA GLY A 13 -0.91 8.52 4.26
C GLY A 13 -2.11 9.15 5.00
N ARG A 14 -1.84 9.76 6.16
CA ARG A 14 -2.89 10.43 6.98
C ARG A 14 -3.22 11.86 6.53
N VAL A 15 -2.42 12.44 5.64
CA VAL A 15 -2.50 13.85 5.30
C VAL A 15 -3.63 14.13 4.31
N LYS A 16 -4.09 15.39 4.29
CA LYS A 16 -5.14 15.85 3.37
C LYS A 16 -4.76 15.59 1.91
N ASP A 17 -3.48 15.75 1.57
CA ASP A 17 -3.01 15.60 0.19
C ASP A 17 -3.28 14.20 -0.39
N SER A 18 -3.07 13.13 0.40
CA SER A 18 -3.38 11.75 -0.03
C SER A 18 -4.83 11.58 -0.49
N VAL A 19 -5.79 12.22 0.19
CA VAL A 19 -7.21 12.19 -0.20
C VAL A 19 -7.47 13.05 -1.45
N VAL A 20 -6.77 14.17 -1.60
CA VAL A 20 -6.89 15.05 -2.78
C VAL A 20 -6.38 14.34 -4.04
N GLN A 21 -5.25 13.63 -3.96
CA GLN A 21 -4.74 12.87 -5.09
C GLN A 21 -5.67 11.73 -5.48
N LEU A 22 -6.18 10.96 -4.50
CA LEU A 22 -7.17 9.92 -4.78
C LEU A 22 -8.42 10.49 -5.46
N LYS A 23 -8.93 11.65 -4.99
CA LYS A 23 -10.07 12.31 -5.61
C LYS A 23 -9.79 12.65 -7.08
N ARG A 24 -8.64 13.24 -7.39
CA ARG A 24 -8.26 13.60 -8.78
C ARG A 24 -8.16 12.36 -9.67
N LEU A 25 -7.58 11.28 -9.15
CA LEU A 25 -7.49 10.00 -9.84
C LEU A 25 -8.89 9.45 -10.18
N LEU A 26 -9.81 9.46 -9.22
CA LEU A 26 -11.20 9.01 -9.43
C LEU A 26 -11.94 9.89 -10.44
N GLU A 27 -11.75 11.21 -10.40
CA GLU A 27 -12.34 12.13 -11.38
C GLU A 27 -11.80 11.87 -12.79
N PHE A 28 -10.51 11.54 -12.91
CA PHE A 28 -9.87 11.26 -14.19
C PHE A 28 -10.25 9.89 -14.77
N CYS A 29 -10.13 8.83 -13.98
CA CYS A 29 -10.33 7.45 -14.44
C CYS A 29 -11.79 6.98 -14.35
N SER A 30 -12.61 7.58 -13.48
CA SER A 30 -14.00 7.15 -13.21
C SER A 30 -14.09 5.64 -12.95
N ASN A 31 -14.98 4.90 -13.59
CA ASN A 31 -15.13 3.44 -13.43
C ASN A 31 -14.39 2.62 -14.51
N GLN A 32 -13.38 3.20 -15.18
CA GLN A 32 -12.70 2.56 -16.31
C GLN A 32 -11.48 1.73 -15.91
N VAL A 33 -11.10 1.76 -14.64
CA VAL A 33 -9.93 1.08 -14.08
C VAL A 33 -10.29 0.36 -12.79
N ASP A 34 -9.49 -0.63 -12.42
CA ASP A 34 -9.53 -1.22 -11.09
C ASP A 34 -8.79 -0.32 -10.10
N TYR A 35 -9.28 -0.25 -8.88
CA TYR A 35 -8.67 0.56 -7.82
C TYR A 35 -8.20 -0.32 -6.68
N VAL A 36 -6.94 -0.13 -6.27
CA VAL A 36 -6.39 -0.73 -5.05
C VAL A 36 -5.91 0.41 -4.16
N LEU A 37 -6.52 0.52 -2.98
CA LEU A 37 -6.24 1.58 -2.01
C LEU A 37 -5.46 0.99 -0.86
N VAL A 38 -4.22 1.45 -0.66
CA VAL A 38 -3.30 0.89 0.34
C VAL A 38 -3.11 1.91 1.45
N LYS A 39 -3.59 1.64 2.66
CA LYS A 39 -3.24 2.47 3.83
C LYS A 39 -1.84 2.09 4.30
N ASN A 40 -0.91 3.04 4.25
CA ASN A 40 0.44 2.81 4.76
C ASN A 40 0.49 2.99 6.27
N LEU A 41 0.37 1.88 7.01
CA LEU A 41 0.30 1.87 8.48
C LEU A 41 1.60 2.29 9.16
N TYR A 42 2.71 2.51 8.42
CA TYR A 42 3.86 3.27 8.93
C TYR A 42 3.42 4.63 9.51
N TRP A 43 2.41 5.26 8.91
CA TRP A 43 1.86 6.51 9.41
C TRP A 43 0.88 6.31 10.58
N GLY A 44 0.68 5.10 11.10
CA GLY A 44 -0.17 4.80 12.25
C GLY A 44 -1.33 3.86 11.93
N THR A 45 -2.09 3.50 12.97
CA THR A 45 -3.17 2.51 12.88
C THR A 45 -4.30 2.95 11.94
N GLY A 46 -5.05 1.98 11.40
CA GLY A 46 -6.08 2.22 10.39
C GLY A 46 -7.17 3.23 10.79
N ASP A 47 -7.48 3.36 12.08
CA ASP A 47 -8.41 4.36 12.62
C ASP A 47 -7.88 5.80 12.51
N LYS A 48 -6.55 5.98 12.50
CA LYS A 48 -5.90 7.30 12.37
C LYS A 48 -6.00 7.90 10.99
N PHE A 49 -6.43 7.12 9.98
CA PHE A 49 -6.73 7.58 8.63
C PHE A 49 -8.08 8.32 8.55
N THR A 50 -8.46 9.08 9.59
CA THR A 50 -9.79 9.70 9.74
C THR A 50 -10.21 10.53 8.52
N ARG A 51 -9.27 11.26 7.91
CA ARG A 51 -9.52 12.05 6.70
C ARG A 51 -9.95 11.19 5.52
N TYR A 52 -9.25 10.07 5.32
CA TYR A 52 -9.56 9.10 4.27
C TYR A 52 -10.83 8.32 4.59
N ASN A 53 -10.93 7.78 5.80
CA ASN A 53 -12.05 6.96 6.28
C ASN A 53 -13.40 7.70 6.14
N ASN A 54 -13.41 9.00 6.39
CA ASN A 54 -14.59 9.86 6.30
C ASN A 54 -14.73 10.57 4.94
N SER A 55 -13.85 10.30 3.97
CA SER A 55 -13.86 11.02 2.70
C SER A 55 -14.93 10.52 1.74
N LYS A 56 -15.47 11.44 0.93
CA LYS A 56 -16.27 11.08 -0.26
C LYS A 56 -15.44 10.31 -1.29
N ALA A 57 -14.14 10.58 -1.38
CA ALA A 57 -13.24 9.88 -2.30
C ALA A 57 -13.20 8.37 -2.02
N ARG A 58 -13.08 7.96 -0.75
CA ARG A 58 -13.19 6.55 -0.34
C ARG A 58 -14.53 5.95 -0.76
N GLN A 59 -15.64 6.64 -0.47
CA GLN A 59 -16.98 6.15 -0.82
C GLN A 59 -17.14 5.98 -2.34
N THR A 60 -16.66 6.94 -3.14
CA THR A 60 -16.67 6.85 -4.61
C THR A 60 -15.82 5.69 -5.10
N ALA A 61 -14.59 5.52 -4.60
CA ALA A 61 -13.74 4.40 -4.99
C ALA A 61 -14.38 3.05 -4.67
N LEU A 62 -14.96 2.89 -3.46
CA LEU A 62 -15.68 1.67 -3.08
C LEU A 62 -16.90 1.42 -3.97
N SER A 63 -17.60 2.47 -4.40
CA SER A 63 -18.70 2.34 -5.38
C SER A 63 -18.24 1.90 -6.77
N HIS A 64 -16.95 2.04 -7.08
CA HIS A 64 -16.30 1.52 -8.29
C HIS A 64 -15.66 0.13 -8.08
N GLY A 65 -15.88 -0.49 -6.91
CA GLY A 65 -15.34 -1.83 -6.61
C GLY A 65 -13.89 -1.82 -6.14
N ALA A 66 -13.39 -0.70 -5.60
CA ALA A 66 -12.04 -0.63 -5.05
C ALA A 66 -11.80 -1.65 -3.95
N ILE A 67 -10.59 -2.20 -3.91
CA ILE A 67 -10.11 -3.07 -2.82
C ILE A 67 -9.25 -2.25 -1.86
N GLU A 68 -9.53 -2.34 -0.56
CA GLU A 68 -8.73 -1.72 0.48
C GLU A 68 -7.73 -2.72 1.08
N LEU A 69 -6.47 -2.31 1.15
CA LEU A 69 -5.36 -3.07 1.71
C LEU A 69 -4.69 -2.27 2.83
N ASP A 70 -4.01 -3.00 3.70
CA ASP A 70 -3.10 -2.43 4.70
C ASP A 70 -1.66 -2.81 4.32
N LEU A 71 -0.78 -1.82 4.25
CA LEU A 71 0.66 -2.04 4.26
C LEU A 71 1.13 -1.91 5.73
N PRO A 72 1.64 -2.97 6.35
CA PRO A 72 1.93 -2.98 7.79
C PRO A 72 2.94 -1.90 8.20
N GLU A 73 2.92 -1.56 9.49
CA GLU A 73 3.91 -0.65 10.08
C GLU A 73 5.30 -1.28 10.03
N LEU A 74 6.24 -0.57 9.40
CA LEU A 74 7.65 -0.94 9.37
C LEU A 74 8.38 -0.26 10.52
N PHE A 75 9.31 -0.97 11.17
CA PHE A 75 10.12 -0.39 12.24
C PHE A 75 11.06 0.69 11.69
N ASP A 76 11.20 1.81 12.41
CA ASP A 76 12.02 2.96 11.98
C ASP A 76 13.48 2.58 11.69
N ASP A 77 14.09 1.73 12.53
CA ASP A 77 15.48 1.30 12.33
C ASP A 77 15.66 0.45 11.06
N ILE A 78 14.65 -0.32 10.68
CA ILE A 78 14.64 -1.09 9.44
C ILE A 78 14.34 -0.19 8.25
N PHE A 79 13.42 0.77 8.39
CA PHE A 79 13.13 1.76 7.36
C PHE A 79 14.38 2.58 7.02
N ASP A 80 15.02 3.16 8.03
CA ASP A 80 16.23 3.97 7.89
C ASP A 80 17.38 3.17 7.27
N PHE A 81 17.52 1.90 7.65
CA PHE A 81 18.51 1.00 7.07
C PHE A 81 18.27 0.77 5.57
N ILE A 82 17.02 0.50 5.18
CA ILE A 82 16.65 0.26 3.78
C ILE A 82 16.87 1.54 2.94
N ASP A 83 16.38 2.68 3.43
CA ASP A 83 16.48 3.98 2.74
C ASP A 83 17.94 4.43 2.60
N SER A 84 18.74 4.33 3.67
CA SER A 84 20.14 4.77 3.65
C SER A 84 21.05 3.94 2.75
N ASN A 85 20.61 2.73 2.35
CA ASN A 85 21.38 1.82 1.50
C ASN A 85 20.74 1.62 0.12
N ASP A 86 19.70 2.39 -0.24
CA ASP A 86 18.96 2.28 -1.51
C ASP A 86 18.47 0.84 -1.81
N LEU A 87 18.06 0.10 -0.78
CA LEU A 87 17.69 -1.32 -0.92
C LEU A 87 16.20 -1.51 -1.21
N SER A 88 15.86 -2.55 -1.95
CA SER A 88 14.53 -3.15 -1.89
C SER A 88 14.35 -3.97 -0.61
N PHE A 89 13.10 -4.29 -0.25
CA PHE A 89 12.82 -5.17 0.89
C PHE A 89 13.45 -6.57 0.74
N SER A 90 13.54 -7.08 -0.49
CA SER A 90 14.17 -8.37 -0.78
C SER A 90 15.69 -8.31 -0.61
N GLU A 91 16.34 -7.26 -1.12
CA GLU A 91 17.78 -7.07 -0.95
C GLU A 91 18.15 -6.86 0.52
N ALA A 92 17.33 -6.11 1.27
CA ALA A 92 17.56 -5.89 2.69
C ALA A 92 17.46 -7.18 3.52
N LEU A 93 16.60 -8.13 3.16
CA LEU A 93 16.52 -9.45 3.81
C LEU A 93 17.80 -10.27 3.67
N GLU A 94 18.52 -10.07 2.56
CA GLU A 94 19.75 -10.80 2.22
C GLU A 94 21.01 -10.00 2.59
N HIS A 95 20.86 -8.79 3.14
CA HIS A 95 21.99 -7.89 3.39
C HIS A 95 22.76 -8.27 4.66
N ASP A 96 24.08 -8.48 4.53
CA ASP A 96 24.96 -8.96 5.62
C ASP A 96 25.02 -8.01 6.83
N ALA A 97 24.86 -6.71 6.61
CA ALA A 97 24.84 -5.72 7.69
C ALA A 97 23.55 -5.71 8.53
N LEU A 98 22.49 -6.39 8.08
CA LEU A 98 21.23 -6.49 8.82
C LEU A 98 21.36 -7.58 9.88
N THR A 99 21.13 -7.23 11.15
CA THR A 99 21.20 -8.23 12.23
C THR A 99 20.16 -9.34 12.04
N LEU A 100 20.45 -10.55 12.53
CA LEU A 100 19.50 -11.68 12.46
C LEU A 100 18.13 -11.33 13.07
N SER A 101 18.10 -10.51 14.12
CA SER A 101 16.85 -10.04 14.73
C SER A 101 16.07 -9.11 13.79
N ASN A 102 16.73 -8.17 13.13
CA ASN A 102 16.08 -7.26 12.18
C ASN A 102 15.70 -7.97 10.88
N GLN A 103 16.48 -8.95 10.42
CA GLN A 103 16.10 -9.85 9.32
C GLN A 103 14.79 -10.59 9.64
N SER A 104 14.67 -11.17 10.84
CA SER A 104 13.44 -11.86 11.26
C SER A 104 12.22 -10.91 11.32
N ARG A 105 12.39 -9.68 11.81
CA ARG A 105 11.34 -8.65 11.83
C ARG A 105 10.92 -8.24 10.42
N LEU A 106 11.88 -7.95 9.55
CA LEU A 106 11.63 -7.59 8.16
C LEU A 106 10.93 -8.74 7.42
N PHE A 107 11.34 -9.98 7.67
CA PHE A 107 10.69 -11.15 7.09
C PHE A 107 9.21 -11.23 7.49
N GLY A 108 8.91 -11.08 8.78
CA GLY A 108 7.52 -11.06 9.28
C GLY A 108 6.70 -9.91 8.68
N TRP A 109 7.33 -8.74 8.50
CA TRP A 109 6.69 -7.60 7.83
C TRP A 109 6.38 -7.89 6.36
N VAL A 110 7.33 -8.47 5.61
CA VAL A 110 7.15 -8.84 4.20
C VAL A 110 6.05 -9.88 4.06
N ASP A 111 6.00 -10.88 4.93
CA ASP A 111 4.95 -11.90 4.92
C ASP A 111 3.57 -11.30 5.20
N ALA A 112 3.47 -10.43 6.21
CA ALA A 112 2.23 -9.70 6.52
C ALA A 112 1.78 -8.78 5.38
N ALA A 113 2.72 -8.13 4.69
CA ALA A 113 2.43 -7.32 3.51
C ALA A 113 1.91 -8.19 2.36
N LYS A 114 2.58 -9.30 2.03
CA LYS A 114 2.15 -10.25 0.99
C LYS A 114 0.75 -10.82 1.29
N SER A 115 0.51 -11.23 2.54
CA SER A 115 -0.79 -11.73 2.99
C SER A 115 -1.91 -10.69 2.85
N ASN A 116 -1.62 -9.41 3.06
CA ASN A 116 -2.59 -8.36 2.78
C ASN A 116 -2.80 -8.18 1.27
N PHE A 117 -1.73 -8.17 0.48
CA PHE A 117 -1.80 -7.90 -0.96
C PHE A 117 -2.47 -9.03 -1.76
N SER A 118 -2.49 -10.27 -1.25
CA SER A 118 -3.25 -11.38 -1.87
C SER A 118 -4.75 -11.10 -1.95
N LYS A 119 -5.30 -10.23 -1.08
CA LYS A 119 -6.70 -9.78 -1.17
C LYS A 119 -7.03 -9.08 -2.49
N ALA A 120 -6.02 -8.58 -3.21
CA ALA A 120 -6.14 -7.93 -4.51
C ALA A 120 -5.30 -8.63 -5.59
N GLU A 121 -5.01 -9.93 -5.44
CA GLU A 121 -4.12 -10.69 -6.35
C GLU A 121 -4.54 -10.59 -7.83
N ILE A 122 -5.84 -10.59 -8.11
CA ILE A 122 -6.40 -10.50 -9.45
C ILE A 122 -6.14 -9.10 -10.06
N GLN A 123 -6.39 -8.05 -9.29
CA GLN A 123 -6.20 -6.66 -9.73
C GLN A 123 -4.72 -6.34 -9.90
N LEU A 124 -3.86 -6.90 -9.05
CA LEU A 124 -2.42 -6.66 -9.08
C LEU A 124 -1.69 -7.56 -10.09
N GLY A 125 -2.36 -8.56 -10.69
CA GLY A 125 -1.74 -9.49 -11.63
C GLY A 125 -0.69 -10.39 -10.98
N LEU A 126 -0.94 -10.81 -9.73
CA LEU A 126 -0.05 -11.69 -8.95
C LEU A 126 -0.35 -13.19 -9.14
N ASN A 127 -1.38 -13.51 -9.92
CA ASN A 127 -1.81 -14.87 -10.27
C ASN A 127 -1.23 -15.36 -11.58
#